data_AF-A0A535XZV4-F1
#
_entry.id   AF-A0A535XZV4-F1
#
_cell.length_a   1.000
_cell.length_b   1.000
_cell.length_c   1.000
_cell.angle_alpha   90.00
_cell.angle_beta   90.00
_cell.angle_gamma   90.00
#
_symmetry.space_group_name_H-M   'P 1'
#
loop_
_entity.id
_entity.type
_entity.pdbx_description
1 polymer ?
#
loop_
_entity_poly.entity_id
_entity_poly.type
_entity_poly.pdbx_seq_one_letter_code
_entity_poly.pdbx_strand_id
1 'polypeptide(L)'
;RKYDAAKLNRMVGSVEALSLAAYITGERRYADASATWLRAWFIDPATRMNPTMRYAQIIPGRPEPRGTGIIDSRQFMRAVDAALLLRGAPSWSADDDDALRSWFGELADWLVTSPQGKQEGAAQNNHGTWYDAQLADFALYAGGEQIARETLERFASQRVATQIADDGTQPRELARTRSYHYSAFNLLAFVIAASLGRSAGVDIWQDSGPRIRPAIDLLVPAATTGAAWPYPDIDKIDHYTELAPVLARAARAYPNAGYDRVLSQLSANVSSAASLRLRVGAFGSLGGTAAAPAPLVLAT
;
A
#
# COMPACT_ATOMS: atom_id res chain seq x y z
N ARG A 1 14.99 19.63 8.93
CA ARG A 1 15.15 18.83 7.68
C ARG A 1 14.58 19.63 6.52
N LYS A 2 15.31 19.74 5.39
CA LYS A 2 15.08 20.68 4.28
C LYS A 2 13.89 20.33 3.35
N TYR A 3 13.42 19.08 3.35
CA TYR A 3 12.40 18.57 2.42
C TYR A 3 11.30 17.79 3.13
N ASP A 4 10.26 17.40 2.39
CA ASP A 4 8.98 16.96 2.95
C ASP A 4 8.84 15.46 3.19
N ALA A 5 9.71 14.61 2.65
CA ALA A 5 9.61 13.15 2.81
C ALA A 5 9.51 12.70 4.29
N ALA A 6 10.26 13.33 5.19
CA ALA A 6 10.18 13.03 6.62
C ALA A 6 8.88 13.51 7.28
N LYS A 7 8.32 14.63 6.81
CA LYS A 7 7.04 15.17 7.29
C LYS A 7 5.88 14.31 6.79
N LEU A 8 5.93 13.90 5.52
CA LEU A 8 4.97 13.00 4.88
C LEU A 8 4.88 11.69 5.66
N ASN A 9 6.03 11.02 5.88
CA ASN A 9 6.07 9.76 6.63
C ASN A 9 5.57 9.91 8.07
N ARG A 10 5.84 11.06 8.71
CA ARG A 10 5.29 11.35 10.05
C ARG A 10 3.78 11.51 9.99
N MET A 11 3.26 12.30 9.06
CA MET A 11 1.84 12.55 8.89
C MET A 11 1.09 11.24 8.67
N VAL A 12 1.47 10.43 7.67
CA VAL A 12 0.77 9.15 7.41
C VAL A 12 0.95 8.16 8.56
N GLY A 13 2.08 8.24 9.28
CA GLY A 13 2.35 7.51 10.52
C GLY A 13 1.34 7.84 11.61
N SER A 14 1.14 9.14 11.85
CA SER A 14 0.22 9.68 12.85
C SER A 14 -1.23 9.38 12.50
N VAL A 15 -1.63 9.65 11.25
CA VAL A 15 -3.01 9.41 10.78
C VAL A 15 -3.39 7.94 10.91
N GLU A 16 -2.53 7.00 10.48
CA GLU A 16 -2.79 5.55 10.65
C GLU A 16 -2.92 5.16 12.13
N ALA A 17 -1.98 5.60 12.97
CA ALA A 17 -1.99 5.23 14.38
C ALA A 17 -3.24 5.77 15.11
N LEU A 18 -3.62 7.01 14.81
CA LEU A 18 -4.75 7.70 15.43
C LEU A 18 -6.09 7.17 14.92
N SER A 19 -6.25 6.91 13.62
CA SER A 19 -7.50 6.34 13.08
C SER A 19 -7.72 4.91 13.58
N LEU A 20 -6.67 4.08 13.65
CA LEU A 20 -6.76 2.75 14.26
C LEU A 20 -7.13 2.85 15.74
N ALA A 21 -6.46 3.71 16.51
CA ALA A 21 -6.79 3.91 17.92
C ALA A 21 -8.25 4.35 18.09
N ALA A 22 -8.74 5.29 17.29
CA ALA A 22 -10.13 5.72 17.29
C ALA A 22 -11.09 4.54 16.99
N TYR A 23 -10.81 3.78 15.94
CA TYR A 23 -11.63 2.65 15.51
C TYR A 23 -11.74 1.54 16.57
N ILE A 24 -10.64 1.26 17.27
CA ILE A 24 -10.57 0.18 18.25
C ILE A 24 -11.15 0.59 19.61
N THR A 25 -10.86 1.82 20.05
CA THR A 25 -11.22 2.28 21.39
C THR A 25 -12.56 3.01 21.44
N GLY A 26 -13.03 3.52 20.29
CA GLY A 26 -14.17 4.45 20.23
C GLY A 26 -13.87 5.84 20.82
N GLU A 27 -12.64 6.11 21.26
CA GLU A 27 -12.30 7.38 21.92
C GLU A 27 -12.18 8.53 20.91
N ARG A 28 -13.06 9.52 21.06
CA ARG A 28 -13.17 10.70 20.18
C ARG A 28 -11.86 11.46 19.98
N ARG A 29 -11.02 11.57 21.02
CA ARG A 29 -9.74 12.32 20.96
C ARG A 29 -8.79 11.83 19.87
N TYR A 30 -8.81 10.53 19.56
CA TYR A 30 -7.95 9.98 18.49
C TYR A 30 -8.53 10.31 17.12
N ALA A 31 -9.85 10.27 16.97
CA ALA A 31 -10.55 10.63 15.75
C ALA A 31 -10.36 12.12 15.41
N ASP A 32 -10.53 12.99 16.41
CA ASP A 32 -10.30 14.44 16.33
C ASP A 32 -8.85 14.76 15.87
N ALA A 33 -7.87 14.08 16.48
CA ALA A 33 -6.46 14.26 16.14
C ALA A 33 -6.13 13.77 14.72
N SER A 34 -6.68 12.61 14.31
CA SER A 34 -6.47 12.07 12.96
C SER A 34 -7.07 13.00 11.89
N ALA A 35 -8.30 13.46 12.12
CA ALA A 35 -8.98 14.41 11.23
C ALA A 35 -8.21 15.74 11.12
N THR A 36 -7.60 16.21 12.20
CA THR A 36 -6.74 17.41 12.18
C THR A 36 -5.54 17.25 11.24
N TRP A 37 -4.86 16.11 11.29
CA TRP A 37 -3.74 15.81 10.39
C TRP A 37 -4.18 15.72 8.92
N LEU A 38 -5.30 15.04 8.65
CA LEU A 38 -5.86 14.92 7.30
C LEU A 38 -6.21 16.30 6.73
N ARG A 39 -6.93 17.15 7.50
CA ARG A 39 -7.28 18.50 7.05
C ARG A 39 -6.05 19.34 6.73
N ALA A 40 -5.08 19.39 7.66
CA ALA A 40 -3.88 20.20 7.47
C ALA A 40 -3.03 19.75 6.27
N TRP A 41 -2.99 18.46 5.95
CA TRP A 41 -2.15 17.98 4.85
C TRP A 41 -2.85 18.05 3.49
N PHE A 42 -4.16 17.84 3.42
CA PHE A 42 -4.86 17.64 2.15
C PHE A 42 -5.91 18.71 1.82
N ILE A 43 -6.50 19.36 2.82
CA ILE A 43 -7.73 20.16 2.64
C ILE A 43 -7.48 21.65 2.87
N ASP A 44 -6.89 22.02 4.00
CA ASP A 44 -6.72 23.42 4.40
C ASP A 44 -5.87 24.19 3.38
N PRO A 45 -6.41 25.21 2.68
CA PRO A 45 -5.68 25.96 1.65
C PRO A 45 -4.37 26.58 2.13
N ALA A 46 -4.23 26.89 3.42
CA ALA A 46 -3.03 27.49 3.98
C ALA A 46 -1.87 26.49 4.11
N THR A 47 -2.17 25.19 4.19
CA THR A 47 -1.20 24.15 4.57
C THR A 47 -1.17 22.96 3.62
N ARG A 48 -2.20 22.76 2.79
CA ARG A 48 -2.35 21.58 1.96
C ARG A 48 -1.19 21.38 0.98
N MET A 49 -0.83 20.12 0.81
CA MET A 49 -0.02 19.67 -0.32
C MET A 49 -0.84 19.75 -1.60
N ASN A 50 -0.27 20.27 -2.69
CA ASN A 50 -0.91 20.16 -4.01
C ASN A 50 -0.93 18.67 -4.46
N PRO A 51 -2.01 18.18 -5.11
CA PRO A 51 -2.17 16.77 -5.49
C PRO A 51 -1.28 16.37 -6.69
N THR A 52 0.03 16.54 -6.55
CA THR A 52 1.04 16.20 -7.56
C THR A 52 2.32 15.72 -6.89
N MET A 53 3.07 14.86 -7.58
CA MET A 53 4.42 14.43 -7.14
C MET A 53 5.53 15.10 -7.98
N ARG A 54 5.26 16.27 -8.55
CA ARG A 54 6.12 16.95 -9.53
C ARG A 54 7.58 17.11 -9.08
N TYR A 55 7.79 17.36 -7.78
CA TYR A 55 9.11 17.61 -7.18
C TYR A 55 9.58 16.48 -6.25
N ALA A 56 8.96 15.30 -6.35
CA ALA A 56 9.36 14.15 -5.55
C ALA A 56 10.74 13.63 -6.00
N GLN A 57 11.61 13.34 -5.02
CA GLN A 57 12.97 12.84 -5.23
C GLN A 57 13.81 13.64 -6.26
N ILE A 58 13.69 14.98 -6.27
CA ILE A 58 14.57 15.82 -7.09
C ILE A 58 16.04 15.58 -6.76
N ILE A 59 16.89 15.64 -7.79
CA ILE A 59 18.34 15.59 -7.63
C ILE A 59 18.87 16.99 -7.93
N PRO A 60 19.56 17.65 -6.99
CA PRO A 60 20.17 18.96 -7.25
C PRO A 60 21.03 18.92 -8.53
N GLY A 61 20.79 19.87 -9.44
CA GLY A 61 21.49 19.95 -10.72
C GLY A 61 20.94 19.08 -11.85
N ARG A 62 19.82 18.36 -11.64
CA ARG A 62 19.12 17.61 -12.69
C ARG A 62 17.70 18.13 -12.88
N PRO A 63 17.43 18.92 -13.95
CA PRO A 63 16.15 19.58 -14.15
C PRO A 63 15.05 18.68 -14.73
N GLU A 64 15.39 17.48 -15.18
CA GLU A 64 14.47 16.60 -15.89
C GLU A 64 13.35 16.08 -14.96
N PRO A 65 12.12 15.92 -15.48
CA PRO A 65 11.06 15.20 -14.77
C PRO A 65 11.53 13.79 -14.37
N ARG A 66 11.18 13.36 -13.16
CA ARG A 66 11.49 12.02 -12.66
C ARG A 66 10.23 11.34 -12.11
N GLY A 67 9.87 10.21 -12.70
CA GLY A 67 8.78 9.36 -12.23
C GLY A 67 9.07 8.71 -10.88
N THR A 68 10.33 8.34 -10.60
CA THR A 68 10.69 7.47 -9.46
C THR A 68 10.28 7.99 -8.09
N GLY A 69 10.03 9.30 -7.95
CA GLY A 69 9.55 9.89 -6.71
C GLY A 69 8.07 9.58 -6.40
N ILE A 70 7.29 9.15 -7.39
CA ILE A 70 5.90 8.70 -7.21
C ILE A 70 5.81 7.48 -6.29
N ILE A 71 6.89 6.69 -6.15
CA ILE A 71 6.92 5.61 -5.15
C ILE A 71 6.69 6.12 -3.71
N ASP A 72 6.97 7.40 -3.42
CA ASP A 72 6.73 7.97 -2.09
C ASP A 72 5.23 8.17 -1.80
N SER A 73 4.40 8.40 -2.83
CA SER A 73 2.95 8.61 -2.64
C SER A 73 2.20 7.35 -2.29
N ARG A 74 2.79 6.15 -2.46
CA ARG A 74 2.19 4.88 -1.99
C ARG A 74 1.82 4.92 -0.49
N GLN A 75 2.50 5.78 0.28
CA GLN A 75 2.23 6.00 1.69
C GLN A 75 0.85 6.63 1.95
N PHE A 76 0.29 7.37 0.98
CA PHE A 76 -1.01 8.00 1.08
C PHE A 76 -2.17 7.00 1.08
N MET A 77 -1.97 5.75 0.67
CA MET A 77 -2.98 4.69 0.85
C MET A 77 -3.36 4.50 2.34
N ARG A 78 -2.46 4.87 3.27
CA ARG A 78 -2.76 4.89 4.71
C ARG A 78 -3.69 6.04 5.11
N ALA A 79 -3.62 7.16 4.40
CA ALA A 79 -4.54 8.28 4.61
C ALA A 79 -5.93 7.94 4.06
N VAL A 80 -6.00 7.23 2.92
CA VAL A 80 -7.23 6.61 2.40
C VAL A 80 -7.84 5.68 3.45
N ASP A 81 -7.09 4.66 3.91
CA ASP A 81 -7.58 3.72 4.93
C ASP A 81 -8.05 4.45 6.20
N ALA A 82 -7.32 5.48 6.64
CA ALA A 82 -7.68 6.23 7.83
C ALA A 82 -8.96 7.04 7.66
N ALA A 83 -9.17 7.70 6.52
CA ALA A 83 -10.41 8.42 6.24
C ALA A 83 -11.61 7.45 6.23
N LEU A 84 -11.44 6.27 5.63
CA LEU A 84 -12.45 5.20 5.67
C LEU A 84 -12.78 4.79 7.10
N LEU A 85 -11.79 4.58 7.97
CA LEU A 85 -12.01 4.24 9.39
C LEU A 85 -12.66 5.36 10.21
N LEU A 86 -12.54 6.61 9.77
CA LEU A 86 -13.14 7.77 10.44
C LEU A 86 -14.57 8.06 9.96
N ARG A 87 -15.05 7.43 8.88
CA ARG A 87 -16.42 7.65 8.39
C ARG A 87 -17.44 7.36 9.50
N GLY A 88 -18.36 8.29 9.70
CA GLY A 88 -19.37 8.24 10.76
C GLY A 88 -18.89 8.77 12.12
N ALA A 89 -17.61 9.07 12.29
CA ALA A 89 -17.14 9.78 13.48
C ALA A 89 -17.54 11.27 13.40
N PRO A 90 -18.03 11.89 14.49
CA PRO A 90 -18.37 13.32 14.51
C PRO A 90 -17.21 14.27 14.15
N SER A 91 -15.97 13.77 14.22
CA SER A 91 -14.73 14.48 13.92
C SER A 91 -14.39 14.55 12.44
N TRP A 92 -15.05 13.77 11.58
CA TRP A 92 -14.81 13.65 10.14
C TRP A 92 -16.13 13.79 9.40
N SER A 93 -16.40 14.97 8.85
CA SER A 93 -17.68 15.26 8.20
C SER A 93 -17.75 14.66 6.80
N ALA A 94 -18.94 14.69 6.19
CA ALA A 94 -19.09 14.36 4.77
C ALA A 94 -18.27 15.31 3.89
N ASP A 95 -18.27 16.61 4.20
CA ASP A 95 -17.49 17.62 3.47
C ASP A 95 -15.97 17.35 3.56
N ASP A 96 -15.47 16.88 4.71
CA ASP A 96 -14.07 16.50 4.85
C ASP A 96 -13.72 15.29 3.96
N ASP A 97 -14.60 14.28 3.95
CA ASP A 97 -14.41 13.08 3.12
C ASP A 97 -14.47 13.45 1.63
N ASP A 98 -15.44 14.26 1.21
CA ASP A 98 -15.58 14.72 -0.18
C ASP A 98 -14.37 15.57 -0.63
N ALA A 99 -13.87 16.45 0.23
CA ALA A 99 -12.66 17.23 -0.06
C ALA A 99 -11.42 16.33 -0.21
N LEU A 100 -11.27 15.32 0.64
CA LEU A 100 -10.16 14.37 0.54
C LEU A 100 -10.30 13.48 -0.71
N ARG A 101 -11.51 13.03 -1.04
CA ARG A 101 -11.80 12.29 -2.27
C ARG A 101 -11.46 13.11 -3.51
N SER A 102 -11.83 14.40 -3.54
CA SER A 102 -11.45 15.31 -4.61
C SER A 102 -9.93 15.41 -4.76
N TRP A 103 -9.21 15.56 -3.65
CA TRP A 103 -7.74 15.62 -3.67
C TRP A 103 -7.11 14.36 -4.27
N PHE A 104 -7.59 13.17 -3.90
CA PHE A 104 -7.11 11.91 -4.46
C PHE A 104 -7.52 11.70 -5.92
N GLY A 105 -8.69 12.20 -6.33
CA GLY A 105 -9.11 12.24 -7.74
C GLY A 105 -8.17 13.08 -8.58
N GLU A 106 -7.85 14.30 -8.14
CA GLU A 106 -6.87 15.18 -8.80
C GLU A 106 -5.48 14.52 -8.89
N LEU A 107 -5.05 13.81 -7.84
CA LEU A 107 -3.78 13.08 -7.86
C LEU A 107 -3.81 11.91 -8.85
N ALA A 108 -4.90 11.13 -8.88
CA ALA A 108 -5.07 10.03 -9.82
C ALA A 108 -5.03 10.52 -11.28
N ASP A 109 -5.74 11.61 -11.58
CA ASP A 109 -5.71 12.25 -12.90
C ASP A 109 -4.31 12.74 -13.25
N TRP A 110 -3.60 13.35 -12.29
CA TRP A 110 -2.21 13.78 -12.49
C TRP A 110 -1.26 12.61 -12.75
N LEU A 111 -1.43 11.47 -12.07
CA LEU A 111 -0.64 10.27 -12.31
C LEU A 111 -0.83 9.78 -13.76
N VAL A 112 -2.08 9.72 -14.24
CA VAL A 112 -2.36 9.23 -15.60
C VAL A 112 -1.87 10.19 -16.68
N THR A 113 -1.98 11.50 -16.46
CA THR A 113 -1.76 12.51 -17.51
C THR A 113 -0.35 13.08 -17.55
N SER A 114 0.34 13.17 -16.41
CA SER A 114 1.64 13.84 -16.30
C SER A 114 2.79 13.06 -16.94
N PRO A 115 3.87 13.75 -17.38
CA PRO A 115 5.08 13.09 -17.87
C PRO A 115 5.71 12.15 -16.84
N GLN A 116 5.78 12.55 -15.57
CA GLN A 116 6.33 11.74 -14.48
C GLN A 116 5.50 10.49 -14.24
N GLY A 117 4.18 10.62 -14.23
CA GLY A 117 3.27 9.50 -14.03
C GLY A 117 3.33 8.49 -15.17
N LYS A 118 3.38 8.96 -16.43
CA LYS A 118 3.62 8.10 -17.60
C LYS A 118 4.97 7.38 -17.53
N GLN A 119 6.02 8.05 -17.08
CA GLN A 119 7.35 7.44 -16.91
C GLN A 119 7.32 6.34 -15.84
N GLU A 120 6.73 6.61 -14.67
CA GLU A 120 6.65 5.64 -13.58
C GLU A 120 5.75 4.46 -13.92
N GLY A 121 4.59 4.72 -14.55
CA GLY A 121 3.65 3.67 -14.97
C GLY A 121 4.27 2.69 -15.97
N ALA A 122 5.19 3.16 -16.81
CA ALA A 122 5.95 2.34 -17.77
C ALA A 122 7.11 1.55 -17.14
N ALA A 123 7.42 1.75 -15.85
CA ALA A 123 8.50 1.03 -15.18
C ALA A 123 8.22 -0.48 -15.14
N GLN A 124 9.26 -1.27 -15.41
CA GLN A 124 9.17 -2.72 -15.57
C GLN A 124 9.55 -3.50 -14.31
N ASN A 125 9.85 -2.82 -13.21
CA ASN A 125 10.17 -3.38 -11.89
C ASN A 125 9.11 -2.94 -10.87
N ASN A 126 9.42 -3.08 -9.58
CA ASN A 126 8.54 -2.69 -8.47
C ASN A 126 7.92 -1.29 -8.57
N HIS A 127 8.58 -0.31 -9.21
CA HIS A 127 8.01 1.02 -9.40
C HIS A 127 6.68 0.98 -10.17
N GLY A 128 6.61 0.19 -11.25
CA GLY A 128 5.39 0.06 -12.04
C GLY A 128 4.30 -0.66 -11.27
N THR A 129 4.65 -1.70 -10.51
CA THR A 129 3.69 -2.46 -9.69
C THR A 129 3.07 -1.58 -8.62
N TRP A 130 3.88 -0.77 -7.93
CA TRP A 130 3.38 0.19 -6.95
C TRP A 130 2.62 1.36 -7.58
N TYR A 131 2.99 1.79 -8.79
CA TYR A 131 2.22 2.79 -9.54
C TYR A 131 0.79 2.31 -9.78
N ASP A 132 0.59 1.09 -10.29
CA ASP A 132 -0.76 0.58 -10.54
C ASP A 132 -1.54 0.37 -9.24
N ALA A 133 -0.91 -0.20 -8.21
CA ALA A 133 -1.55 -0.45 -6.93
C ALA A 133 -2.05 0.86 -6.28
N GLN A 134 -1.22 1.90 -6.23
CA GLN A 134 -1.62 3.18 -5.65
C GLN A 134 -2.62 3.94 -6.52
N LEU A 135 -2.50 3.87 -7.86
CA LEU A 135 -3.47 4.49 -8.77
C LEU A 135 -4.86 3.87 -8.58
N ALA A 136 -4.94 2.54 -8.49
CA ALA A 136 -6.20 1.86 -8.24
C ALA A 136 -6.80 2.24 -6.87
N ASP A 137 -5.99 2.30 -5.80
CA ASP A 137 -6.45 2.69 -4.47
C ASP A 137 -7.03 4.12 -4.46
N PHE A 138 -6.28 5.09 -5.02
CA PHE A 138 -6.71 6.48 -5.07
C PHE A 138 -7.95 6.66 -5.94
N ALA A 139 -8.01 5.99 -7.10
CA ALA A 139 -9.16 6.04 -7.98
C ALA A 139 -10.41 5.44 -7.31
N LEU A 140 -10.30 4.29 -6.65
CA LEU A 140 -11.43 3.69 -5.91
C LEU A 140 -11.94 4.64 -4.83
N TYR A 141 -11.04 5.22 -4.02
CA TYR A 141 -11.45 6.16 -2.97
C TYR A 141 -12.12 7.42 -3.54
N ALA A 142 -11.59 7.96 -4.64
CA ALA A 142 -12.18 9.12 -5.32
C ALA A 142 -13.53 8.82 -5.99
N GLY A 143 -13.87 7.54 -6.25
CA GLY A 143 -15.04 7.13 -7.03
C GLY A 143 -14.78 6.99 -8.53
N GLY A 144 -13.52 6.99 -8.95
CA GLY A 144 -13.06 6.73 -10.32
C GLY A 144 -13.00 5.23 -10.63
N GLU A 145 -14.13 4.54 -10.55
CA GLU A 145 -14.23 3.08 -10.71
C GLU A 145 -13.64 2.58 -12.05
N GLN A 146 -13.83 3.35 -13.13
CA GLN A 146 -13.29 2.99 -14.44
C GLN A 146 -11.75 2.99 -14.45
N ILE A 147 -11.11 4.05 -13.93
CA ILE A 147 -9.64 4.13 -13.84
C ILE A 147 -9.09 2.97 -13.02
N ALA A 148 -9.74 2.66 -11.89
CA ALA A 148 -9.35 1.55 -11.04
C ALA A 148 -9.46 0.20 -11.76
N ARG A 149 -10.62 -0.09 -12.36
CA ARG A 149 -10.89 -1.35 -13.04
C ARG A 149 -9.93 -1.57 -14.22
N GLU A 150 -9.77 -0.59 -15.10
CA GLU A 150 -8.85 -0.69 -16.25
C GLU A 150 -7.39 -0.88 -15.80
N THR A 151 -6.98 -0.19 -14.72
CA THR A 151 -5.65 -0.36 -14.13
C THR A 151 -5.46 -1.79 -13.62
N LEU A 152 -6.45 -2.35 -12.92
CA LEU A 152 -6.39 -3.69 -12.32
C LEU A 152 -6.50 -4.82 -13.35
N GLU A 153 -7.31 -4.65 -14.41
CA GLU A 153 -7.38 -5.59 -15.55
C GLU A 153 -6.03 -5.66 -16.29
N ARG A 154 -5.41 -4.50 -16.56
CA ARG A 154 -4.04 -4.43 -17.13
C ARG A 154 -3.01 -5.02 -16.17
N PHE A 155 -3.16 -4.79 -14.87
CA PHE A 155 -2.25 -5.34 -13.87
C PHE A 155 -2.25 -6.87 -13.89
N ALA A 156 -3.43 -7.48 -13.86
CA ALA A 156 -3.60 -8.93 -13.92
C ALA A 156 -3.01 -9.53 -15.22
N SER A 157 -3.39 -8.96 -16.37
CA SER A 157 -3.02 -9.51 -17.67
C SER A 157 -1.55 -9.25 -18.06
N GLN A 158 -0.93 -8.15 -17.61
CA GLN A 158 0.39 -7.74 -18.07
C GLN A 158 1.43 -7.66 -16.94
N ARG A 159 1.13 -6.97 -15.84
CA ARG A 159 2.12 -6.70 -14.78
C ARG A 159 2.57 -8.00 -14.11
N VAL A 160 1.63 -8.88 -13.78
CA VAL A 160 1.94 -10.18 -13.15
C VAL A 160 2.77 -11.06 -14.08
N ALA A 161 2.33 -11.23 -15.33
CA ALA A 161 3.00 -12.09 -16.31
C ALA A 161 4.41 -11.61 -16.70
N THR A 162 4.67 -10.30 -16.66
CA THR A 162 5.96 -9.73 -17.09
C THR A 162 6.98 -9.58 -15.97
N GLN A 163 6.56 -9.56 -14.71
CA GLN A 163 7.46 -9.38 -13.57
C GLN A 163 7.66 -10.62 -12.70
N ILE A 164 6.77 -11.61 -12.79
CA ILE A 164 6.87 -12.86 -12.03
C ILE A 164 6.99 -14.04 -13.02
N ALA A 165 8.13 -14.71 -12.96
CA ALA A 165 8.38 -15.93 -13.72
C ALA A 165 7.55 -17.11 -13.19
N ASP A 166 7.49 -18.20 -13.96
CA ASP A 166 6.68 -19.39 -13.61
C ASP A 166 7.12 -20.04 -12.28
N ASP A 167 8.40 -19.92 -11.93
CA ASP A 167 8.99 -20.42 -10.69
C ASP A 167 8.83 -19.45 -9.49
N GLY A 168 8.11 -18.35 -9.68
CA GLY A 168 7.89 -17.31 -8.67
C GLY A 168 9.03 -16.30 -8.55
N THR A 169 10.13 -16.45 -9.30
CA THR A 169 11.22 -15.48 -9.28
C THR A 169 10.80 -14.14 -9.88
N GLN A 170 11.44 -13.08 -9.40
CA GLN A 170 11.22 -11.71 -9.85
C GLN A 170 12.56 -11.16 -10.39
N PRO A 171 12.92 -11.41 -11.66
CA PRO A 171 14.30 -11.25 -12.14
C PRO A 171 14.90 -9.85 -11.92
N ARG A 172 14.08 -8.80 -12.09
CA ARG A 172 14.53 -7.40 -11.88
C ARG A 172 14.75 -7.04 -10.42
N GLU A 173 14.03 -7.69 -9.52
CA GLU A 173 14.18 -7.49 -8.08
C GLU A 173 15.35 -8.32 -7.54
N LEU A 174 15.54 -9.54 -8.06
CA LEU A 174 16.68 -10.39 -7.75
C LEU A 174 18.02 -9.80 -8.20
N ALA A 175 18.02 -8.97 -9.26
CA ALA A 175 19.21 -8.26 -9.72
C ALA A 175 19.62 -7.08 -8.82
N ARG A 176 18.85 -6.78 -7.76
CA ARG A 176 19.14 -5.66 -6.84
C ARG A 176 20.05 -6.11 -5.71
N THR A 177 20.75 -5.15 -5.10
CA THR A 177 21.68 -5.41 -4.00
C THR A 177 21.00 -5.96 -2.75
N ARG A 178 19.73 -5.61 -2.51
CA ARG A 178 18.88 -6.14 -1.43
C ARG A 178 17.75 -6.96 -2.06
N SER A 179 18.12 -8.09 -2.66
CA SER A 179 17.22 -8.87 -3.53
C SER A 179 16.00 -9.41 -2.79
N TYR A 180 16.14 -9.82 -1.52
CA TYR A 180 14.99 -10.27 -0.73
C TYR A 180 14.03 -9.10 -0.49
N HIS A 181 14.56 -7.95 -0.06
CA HIS A 181 13.77 -6.74 0.17
C HIS A 181 12.98 -6.31 -1.05
N TYR A 182 13.62 -6.22 -2.21
CA TYR A 182 12.91 -5.81 -3.42
C TYR A 182 11.88 -6.83 -3.88
N SER A 183 12.15 -8.13 -3.70
CA SER A 183 11.19 -9.19 -4.01
C SER A 183 9.95 -9.11 -3.09
N ALA A 184 10.15 -8.92 -1.79
CA ALA A 184 9.06 -8.75 -0.82
C ALA A 184 8.29 -7.44 -1.03
N PHE A 185 9.02 -6.35 -1.31
CA PHE A 185 8.46 -5.03 -1.55
C PHE A 185 7.60 -4.97 -2.81
N ASN A 186 8.02 -5.62 -3.88
CA ASN A 186 7.22 -5.73 -5.10
C ASN A 186 6.00 -6.64 -4.88
N LEU A 187 6.20 -7.77 -4.21
CA LEU A 187 5.12 -8.71 -3.89
C LEU A 187 4.03 -8.10 -3.01
N LEU A 188 4.39 -7.18 -2.11
CA LEU A 188 3.42 -6.39 -1.34
C LEU A 188 2.48 -5.60 -2.25
N ALA A 189 3.00 -4.96 -3.30
CA ALA A 189 2.16 -4.25 -4.27
C ALA A 189 1.25 -5.20 -5.04
N PHE A 190 1.73 -6.39 -5.43
CA PHE A 190 0.90 -7.43 -6.05
C PHE A 190 -0.29 -7.85 -5.18
N VAL A 191 -0.05 -8.16 -3.90
CA VAL A 191 -1.12 -8.61 -3.02
C VAL A 191 -2.06 -7.48 -2.59
N ILE A 192 -1.59 -6.22 -2.58
CA ILE A 192 -2.44 -5.04 -2.42
C ILE A 192 -3.35 -4.91 -3.65
N ALA A 193 -2.80 -4.86 -4.87
CA ALA A 193 -3.58 -4.77 -6.09
C ALA A 193 -4.61 -5.91 -6.20
N ALA A 194 -4.24 -7.14 -5.85
CA ALA A 194 -5.17 -8.26 -5.84
C ALA A 194 -6.29 -8.13 -4.79
N SER A 195 -6.01 -7.45 -3.67
CA SER A 195 -7.04 -7.13 -2.67
C SER A 195 -8.00 -6.04 -3.19
N LEU A 196 -7.48 -5.01 -3.86
CA LEU A 196 -8.25 -3.94 -4.50
C LEU A 196 -9.11 -4.45 -5.66
N GLY A 197 -8.61 -5.44 -6.41
CA GLY A 197 -9.29 -6.12 -7.51
C GLY A 197 -10.74 -6.46 -7.19
N ARG A 198 -10.99 -7.04 -6.01
CA ARG A 198 -12.34 -7.44 -5.59
C ARG A 198 -13.32 -6.26 -5.50
N SER A 199 -12.86 -5.09 -5.05
CA SER A 199 -13.69 -3.87 -5.03
C SER A 199 -14.01 -3.34 -6.42
N ALA A 200 -13.16 -3.66 -7.41
CA ALA A 200 -13.32 -3.25 -8.81
C ALA A 200 -13.92 -4.35 -9.71
N GLY A 201 -14.33 -5.50 -9.14
CA GLY A 201 -14.85 -6.64 -9.91
C GLY A 201 -13.80 -7.43 -10.71
N VAL A 202 -12.52 -7.33 -10.35
CA VAL A 202 -11.40 -8.02 -11.02
C VAL A 202 -10.77 -9.05 -10.05
N ASP A 203 -10.83 -10.34 -10.37
CA ASP A 203 -10.29 -11.39 -9.48
C ASP A 203 -8.84 -11.76 -9.83
N ILE A 204 -7.92 -10.86 -9.46
CA ILE A 204 -6.48 -11.06 -9.67
C ILE A 204 -5.95 -12.30 -8.91
N TRP A 205 -6.55 -12.64 -7.77
CA TRP A 205 -6.13 -13.81 -6.99
C TRP A 205 -6.42 -15.13 -7.70
N GLN A 206 -7.50 -15.20 -8.49
CA GLN A 206 -7.79 -16.35 -9.36
C GLN A 206 -7.04 -16.25 -10.68
N ASP A 207 -7.18 -15.12 -11.40
CA ASP A 207 -6.68 -14.96 -12.76
C ASP A 207 -5.14 -15.00 -12.82
N SER A 208 -4.49 -14.44 -11.82
CA SER A 208 -3.02 -14.30 -11.74
C SER A 208 -2.40 -15.01 -10.54
N GLY A 209 -3.23 -15.62 -9.67
CA GLY A 209 -2.81 -16.43 -8.53
C GLY A 209 -1.74 -17.48 -8.84
N PRO A 210 -1.80 -18.18 -9.99
CA PRO A 210 -0.78 -19.16 -10.37
C PRO A 210 0.65 -18.62 -10.43
N ARG A 211 0.86 -17.29 -10.55
CA ARG A 211 2.20 -16.66 -10.50
C ARG A 211 2.47 -15.98 -9.17
N ILE A 212 1.47 -15.32 -8.57
CA ILE A 212 1.63 -14.61 -7.29
C ILE A 212 1.95 -15.60 -6.15
N ARG A 213 1.30 -16.77 -6.12
CA ARG A 213 1.49 -17.75 -5.06
C ARG A 213 2.92 -18.34 -5.06
N PRO A 214 3.47 -18.84 -6.17
CA PRO A 214 4.88 -19.25 -6.22
C PRO A 214 5.85 -18.16 -5.77
N ALA A 215 5.59 -16.89 -6.10
CA ALA A 215 6.43 -15.79 -5.64
C ALA A 215 6.40 -15.61 -4.11
N ILE A 216 5.25 -15.83 -3.46
CA ILE A 216 5.16 -15.86 -1.98
C ILE A 216 5.94 -17.07 -1.45
N ASP A 217 5.71 -18.25 -2.03
CA ASP A 217 6.32 -19.50 -1.59
C ASP A 217 7.86 -19.48 -1.70
N LEU A 218 8.41 -18.73 -2.66
CA LEU A 218 9.85 -18.53 -2.81
C LEU A 218 10.49 -17.83 -1.59
N LEU A 219 9.80 -16.89 -0.94
CA LEU A 219 10.35 -16.10 0.17
C LEU A 219 10.21 -16.80 1.53
N VAL A 220 9.22 -17.68 1.69
CA VAL A 220 8.87 -18.31 2.98
C VAL A 220 10.00 -19.12 3.61
N PRO A 221 10.77 -19.96 2.89
CA PRO A 221 11.81 -20.79 3.49
C PRO A 221 12.87 -19.97 4.25
N ALA A 222 13.35 -18.87 3.67
CA ALA A 222 14.35 -18.02 4.32
C ALA A 222 13.84 -17.40 5.63
N ALA A 223 12.52 -17.20 5.75
CA ALA A 223 11.89 -16.62 6.92
C ALA A 223 11.57 -17.64 8.04
N THR A 224 11.55 -18.95 7.74
CA THR A 224 10.96 -19.96 8.65
C THR A 224 11.82 -21.17 8.95
N THR A 225 12.68 -21.58 8.02
CA THR A 225 13.48 -22.81 8.17
C THR A 225 14.93 -22.53 8.56
N GLY A 226 15.32 -21.24 8.63
CA GLY A 226 16.72 -20.83 8.79
C GLY A 226 17.56 -21.08 7.53
N ALA A 227 16.94 -21.50 6.41
CA ALA A 227 17.61 -21.60 5.13
C ALA A 227 18.17 -20.24 4.71
N ALA A 228 19.39 -20.23 4.18
CA ALA A 228 19.95 -19.02 3.60
C ALA A 228 19.11 -18.61 2.38
N TRP A 229 18.91 -17.30 2.22
CA TRP A 229 18.37 -16.76 0.98
C TRP A 229 19.34 -17.09 -0.17
N PRO A 230 18.90 -17.79 -1.24
CA PRO A 230 19.80 -18.35 -2.24
C PRO A 230 20.29 -17.34 -3.28
N TYR A 231 19.89 -16.07 -3.18
CA TYR A 231 20.27 -15.00 -4.10
C TYR A 231 21.16 -13.95 -3.40
N PRO A 232 21.99 -13.19 -4.15
CA PRO A 232 22.83 -12.16 -3.55
C PRO A 232 22.03 -11.13 -2.76
N ASP A 233 22.39 -10.92 -1.51
CA ASP A 233 21.83 -9.86 -0.68
C ASP A 233 22.95 -9.27 0.19
N ILE A 234 23.07 -7.95 0.22
CA ILE A 234 24.13 -7.23 0.94
C ILE A 234 23.73 -6.87 2.37
N ASP A 235 22.46 -7.05 2.74
CA ASP A 235 21.91 -6.56 3.99
C ASP A 235 21.32 -7.70 4.83
N LYS A 236 21.16 -7.43 6.12
CA LYS A 236 20.42 -8.35 7.00
C LYS A 236 18.94 -8.25 6.66
N ILE A 237 18.31 -9.40 6.41
CA ILE A 237 16.88 -9.48 6.11
C ILE A 237 16.07 -9.32 7.40
N ASP A 238 15.10 -8.40 7.39
CA ASP A 238 14.07 -8.28 8.43
C ASP A 238 12.79 -8.96 7.94
N HIS A 239 12.71 -10.28 8.15
CA HIS A 239 11.60 -11.09 7.65
C HIS A 239 10.23 -10.61 8.16
N TYR A 240 10.17 -10.06 9.38
CA TYR A 240 8.91 -9.53 9.90
C TYR A 240 8.47 -8.30 9.11
N THR A 241 9.34 -7.29 9.03
CA THR A 241 9.00 -6.02 8.34
C THR A 241 8.75 -6.24 6.85
N GLU A 242 9.48 -7.15 6.23
CA GLU A 242 9.46 -7.34 4.78
C GLU A 242 8.36 -8.32 4.32
N LEU A 243 8.17 -9.46 4.99
CA LEU A 243 7.28 -10.52 4.51
C LEU A 243 5.93 -10.57 5.24
N ALA A 244 5.83 -10.16 6.52
CA ALA A 244 4.57 -10.25 7.26
C ALA A 244 3.40 -9.48 6.61
N PRO A 245 3.58 -8.28 6.02
CA PRO A 245 2.50 -7.57 5.32
C PRO A 245 1.95 -8.32 4.10
N VAL A 246 2.82 -9.08 3.42
CA VAL A 246 2.44 -9.95 2.29
C VAL A 246 1.62 -11.12 2.81
N LEU A 247 2.13 -11.81 3.83
CA LEU A 247 1.48 -12.99 4.40
C LEU A 247 0.12 -12.68 5.02
N ALA A 248 -0.05 -11.50 5.62
CA ALA A 248 -1.34 -11.07 6.17
C ALA A 248 -2.44 -11.02 5.09
N ARG A 249 -2.11 -10.63 3.86
CA ARG A 249 -3.04 -10.63 2.72
C ARG A 249 -3.16 -12.03 2.11
N ALA A 250 -2.04 -12.72 1.94
CA ALA A 250 -2.00 -14.06 1.39
C ALA A 250 -2.77 -15.08 2.24
N ALA A 251 -2.70 -15.00 3.58
CA ALA A 251 -3.44 -15.88 4.49
C ALA A 251 -4.96 -15.75 4.33
N ARG A 252 -5.45 -14.54 4.00
CA ARG A 252 -6.88 -14.32 3.71
C ARG A 252 -7.30 -14.86 2.34
N ALA A 253 -6.41 -14.76 1.34
CA ALA A 253 -6.66 -15.26 -0.01
C ALA A 253 -6.51 -16.79 -0.11
N TYR A 254 -5.61 -17.37 0.69
CA TYR A 254 -5.22 -18.78 0.66
C TYR A 254 -5.27 -19.40 2.07
N PRO A 255 -6.47 -19.60 2.66
CA PRO A 255 -6.62 -20.02 4.06
C PRO A 255 -5.96 -21.37 4.40
N ASN A 256 -5.79 -22.26 3.42
CA ASN A 256 -5.21 -23.59 3.61
C ASN A 256 -3.73 -23.69 3.20
N ALA A 257 -3.09 -22.58 2.81
CA ALA A 257 -1.70 -22.57 2.37
C ALA A 257 -0.67 -22.46 3.52
N GLY A 258 -1.13 -22.26 4.76
CA GLY A 258 -0.27 -22.17 5.95
C GLY A 258 0.42 -20.82 6.15
N TYR A 259 0.08 -19.79 5.36
CA TYR A 259 0.64 -18.44 5.52
C TYR A 259 0.29 -17.79 6.85
N ASP A 260 -0.86 -18.14 7.43
CA ASP A 260 -1.29 -17.73 8.77
C ASP A 260 -0.34 -18.24 9.87
N ARG A 261 0.14 -19.48 9.73
CA ARG A 261 1.13 -20.09 10.63
C ARG A 261 2.47 -19.37 10.52
N VAL A 262 2.94 -19.12 9.29
CA VAL A 262 4.19 -18.38 9.06
C VAL A 262 4.10 -16.96 9.62
N LEU A 263 3.00 -16.27 9.35
CA LEU A 263 2.74 -14.93 9.88
C LEU A 263 2.77 -14.92 11.43
N SER A 264 2.17 -15.93 12.05
CA SER A 264 2.16 -16.09 13.51
C SER A 264 3.56 -16.30 14.07
N GLN A 265 4.40 -17.11 13.40
CA GLN A 265 5.81 -17.29 13.78
C GLN A 265 6.59 -15.99 13.71
N LEU A 266 6.47 -15.24 12.60
CA LEU A 266 7.16 -13.96 12.43
C LEU A 266 6.67 -12.89 13.42
N SER A 267 5.41 -13.00 13.86
CA SER A 267 4.78 -12.04 14.78
C SER A 267 4.87 -12.44 16.24
N ALA A 268 5.56 -13.54 16.60
CA ALA A 268 5.53 -14.08 17.96
C ALA A 268 6.04 -13.08 19.03
N ASN A 269 6.97 -12.20 18.66
CA ASN A 269 7.63 -11.26 19.57
C ASN A 269 7.35 -9.78 19.25
N VAL A 270 6.33 -9.48 18.46
CA VAL A 270 6.00 -8.09 18.10
C VAL A 270 4.90 -7.54 19.01
N SER A 271 4.88 -6.22 19.19
CA SER A 271 3.85 -5.57 20.01
C SER A 271 2.44 -5.86 19.49
N SER A 272 1.44 -5.85 20.39
CA SER A 272 0.02 -6.00 20.02
C SER A 272 -0.40 -4.98 18.96
N ALA A 273 0.11 -3.74 19.02
CA ALA A 273 -0.15 -2.70 18.03
C ALA A 273 0.39 -3.07 16.63
N ALA A 274 1.57 -3.68 16.56
CA ALA A 274 2.17 -4.11 15.28
C ALA A 274 1.41 -5.30 14.68
N SER A 275 1.02 -6.28 15.51
CA SER A 275 0.16 -7.40 15.11
C SER A 275 -1.20 -6.93 14.59
N LEU A 276 -1.78 -5.94 15.27
CA LEU A 276 -3.06 -5.35 14.90
C LEU A 276 -3.01 -4.59 13.57
N ARG A 277 -1.95 -3.83 13.30
CA ARG A 277 -1.74 -3.17 11.99
C ARG A 277 -1.75 -4.17 10.84
N LEU A 278 -1.11 -5.33 11.02
CA LEU A 278 -1.10 -6.40 10.02
C LEU A 278 -2.48 -7.01 9.81
N ARG A 279 -3.23 -7.26 10.91
CA ARG A 279 -4.57 -7.89 10.86
C ARG A 279 -5.64 -6.99 10.28
N VAL A 280 -5.63 -5.70 10.63
CA VAL A 280 -6.54 -4.69 10.05
C VAL A 280 -6.16 -4.41 8.59
N GLY A 281 -4.96 -4.81 8.16
CA GLY A 281 -4.50 -4.63 6.79
C GLY A 281 -4.29 -3.15 6.48
N ALA A 282 -3.74 -2.37 7.43
CA ALA A 282 -3.29 -1.03 7.11
C ALA A 282 -2.37 -1.09 5.87
N PHE A 283 -2.40 -0.06 5.02
CA PHE A 283 -1.75 0.03 3.70
C PHE A 283 -2.58 -0.52 2.51
N GLY A 284 -3.67 0.16 2.16
CA GLY A 284 -4.39 -0.03 0.88
C GLY A 284 -5.20 -1.32 0.81
N SER A 285 -5.67 -1.85 1.94
CA SER A 285 -6.48 -3.09 1.95
C SER A 285 -7.97 -2.87 2.13
N LEU A 286 -8.41 -1.68 2.57
CA LEU A 286 -9.83 -1.32 2.57
C LEU A 286 -10.32 -0.98 1.16
N GLY A 287 -9.40 -0.68 0.24
CA GLY A 287 -9.64 -0.65 -1.19
C GLY A 287 -10.86 0.13 -1.63
N GLY A 288 -10.97 1.36 -1.11
CA GLY A 288 -12.05 2.28 -1.43
C GLY A 288 -13.46 1.73 -1.21
N THR A 289 -13.65 0.67 -0.40
CA THR A 289 -15.00 0.22 -0.07
C THR A 289 -15.75 1.41 0.52
N ALA A 290 -16.93 1.73 -0.04
CA ALA A 290 -17.73 2.86 0.41
C ALA A 290 -18.07 2.77 1.92
N ALA A 291 -18.04 1.56 2.48
CA ALA A 291 -18.21 1.30 3.90
C ALA A 291 -16.87 1.08 4.62
N ALA A 292 -16.75 1.66 5.80
CA ALA A 292 -15.76 1.25 6.79
C ALA A 292 -16.04 -0.21 7.21
N PRO A 293 -15.01 -1.02 7.52
CA PRO A 293 -15.21 -2.30 8.18
C PRO A 293 -15.92 -2.10 9.54
N ALA A 294 -16.63 -3.13 10.02
CA ALA A 294 -17.29 -3.07 11.32
C ALA A 294 -16.26 -3.07 12.47
N PRO A 295 -16.40 -2.20 13.50
CA PRO A 295 -15.45 -2.09 14.60
C PRO A 295 -15.03 -3.44 15.16
N LEU A 296 -13.73 -3.59 15.45
CA LEU A 296 -13.23 -4.77 16.17
C LEU A 296 -13.83 -4.74 17.58
N VAL A 297 -14.85 -5.56 17.83
CA VAL A 297 -15.34 -5.81 19.18
C VAL A 297 -14.27 -6.60 19.91
N LEU A 298 -13.44 -5.89 20.69
CA LEU A 298 -12.55 -6.56 21.63
C LEU A 298 -13.42 -7.24 22.67
N ALA A 299 -13.41 -8.57 22.70
CA ALA A 299 -13.98 -9.32 23.81
C ALA A 299 -13.29 -8.84 25.08
N THR A 300 -14.06 -8.20 25.96
CA THR A 300 -13.65 -7.78 27.31
C THR A 300 -13.33 -8.98 28.18
#